data_AF-A0A1M2V5V4-F1
#
_entry.id   AF-A0A1M2V5V4-F1
#
_cell.length_a   1.000
_cell.length_b   1.000
_cell.length_c   1.000
_cell.angle_alpha   90.00
_cell.angle_beta   90.00
_cell.angle_gamma   90.00
#
_symmetry.space_group_name_H-M   'P 1'
#
loop_
_entity.id
_entity.type
_entity.pdbx_description
1 polymer ?
#
loop_
_entity_poly.entity_id
_entity_poly.type
_entity_poly.pdbx_seq_one_letter_code
_entity_poly.pdbx_strand_id
1 'polypeptide(L)' 'MRALINCSDVVPTPPAPASNAHFPAGLSRRDIEQACRATPFPTLPTDPGPVTTVAPVPPS' A
#
# COMPACT_ATOMS: atom_id res chain seq x y z
N MET A 1 -31.84 13.73 10.21
CA MET A 1 -30.90 14.45 11.10
C MET A 1 -29.84 13.46 11.56
N ARG A 2 -28.55 13.72 11.32
CA ARG A 2 -27.45 12.91 11.89
C ARG A 2 -26.73 13.77 12.92
N ALA A 3 -26.95 13.50 14.20
CA ALA A 3 -26.19 14.08 15.30
C ALA A 3 -25.27 12.97 15.84
N LEU A 4 -24.06 12.88 15.29
CA LEU A 4 -23.00 12.02 15.84
C LEU A 4 -22.06 12.88 16.68
N ILE A 5 -21.53 12.28 17.74
CA ILE A 5 -20.50 12.90 18.58
C ILE A 5 -19.12 12.50 18.01
N ASN A 6 -18.18 13.44 17.98
CA ASN A 6 -16.81 13.17 17.57
C ASN A 6 -16.03 12.58 18.75
N CYS A 7 -15.72 11.28 18.66
CA CYS A 7 -14.89 10.55 19.63
C CYS A 7 -13.57 10.09 19.01
N SER A 8 -13.02 10.80 18.01
CA SER A 8 -11.77 10.40 17.35
C SER A 8 -10.55 10.41 18.28
N ASP A 9 -10.62 11.13 19.40
CA ASP A 9 -9.58 11.25 20.42
C ASP A 9 -9.33 9.96 21.21
N VAL A 10 -10.31 9.04 21.27
CA VAL A 10 -10.14 7.74 21.93
C VAL A 10 -9.59 6.66 20.99
N VAL A 11 -9.37 6.96 19.71
CA VAL A 11 -8.77 6.02 18.76
C VAL A 11 -7.26 5.96 19.01
N PRO A 12 -6.67 4.78 19.24
CA PRO A 12 -5.24 4.65 19.42
C PRO A 12 -4.46 5.15 18.19
N THR A 13 -3.32 5.78 18.42
CA THR A 13 -2.41 6.17 17.34
C THR A 13 -1.86 4.93 16.63
N PRO A 14 -1.96 4.82 15.29
CA PRO A 14 -1.42 3.69 14.57
C PRO A 14 0.13 3.70 14.57
N PRO A 15 0.77 2.54 14.36
CA PRO A 15 2.22 2.49 14.13
C PRO A 15 2.60 3.23 12.85
N ALA A 16 3.89 3.55 12.71
CA ALA A 16 4.44 4.10 11.48
C ALA A 16 4.30 3.09 10.31
N PRO A 17 4.25 3.57 9.05
CA PRO A 17 4.23 2.70 7.88
C PRO A 17 5.42 1.74 7.84
N ALA A 18 5.18 0.51 7.39
CA ALA A 18 6.20 -0.54 7.36
C ALA A 18 7.26 -0.35 6.26
N SER A 19 6.92 0.31 5.15
CA SER A 19 7.85 0.57 4.04
C SER A 19 7.36 1.71 3.12
N ASN A 20 8.23 2.12 2.19
CA ASN A 20 7.85 2.95 1.05
C ASN A 20 7.22 2.08 -0.06
N ALA A 21 6.59 2.68 -1.06
CA ALA A 21 6.07 1.93 -2.21
C ALA A 21 7.20 1.42 -3.12
N HIS A 22 7.12 0.15 -3.52
CA HIS A 22 8.04 -0.54 -4.42
C HIS A 22 7.28 -1.59 -5.25
N PHE A 23 7.81 -1.98 -6.40
CA PHE A 23 7.29 -3.11 -7.16
C PHE A 23 7.74 -4.42 -6.50
N PRO A 24 6.87 -5.43 -6.39
CA PRO A 24 7.28 -6.77 -5.99
C PRO A 24 8.36 -7.33 -6.93
N ALA A 25 9.20 -8.22 -6.41
CA ALA A 25 10.18 -8.94 -7.22
C ALA A 25 9.51 -9.61 -8.43
N GLY A 26 10.16 -9.54 -9.59
CA GLY A 26 9.62 -10.06 -10.86
C GLY A 26 8.60 -9.15 -11.57
N LEU A 27 8.16 -8.05 -10.94
CA LEU A 27 7.30 -7.05 -11.55
C LEU A 27 8.04 -5.72 -11.74
N SER A 28 7.51 -4.89 -12.63
CA SER A 28 8.10 -3.62 -13.01
C SER A 28 7.04 -2.64 -13.50
N ARG A 29 7.49 -1.44 -13.87
CA ARG A 29 6.63 -0.45 -14.56
C ARG A 29 5.97 -1.00 -15.83
N ARG A 30 6.52 -2.03 -16.48
CA ARG A 30 5.95 -2.62 -17.71
C ARG A 30 4.64 -3.35 -17.45
N ASP A 31 4.44 -3.80 -16.22
CA ASP A 31 3.28 -4.59 -15.80
C ASP A 31 2.13 -3.70 -15.31
N ILE A 32 2.29 -2.38 -15.44
CA ILE A 32 1.33 -1.41 -14.95
C ILE A 32 0.31 -1.06 -16.03
N GLU A 33 -0.96 -1.32 -15.73
CA GLU A 33 -2.11 -0.96 -16.56
C GLU A 33 -2.57 0.46 -16.22
N GLN A 34 -1.94 1.47 -16.83
CA GLN A 34 -2.21 2.88 -16.53
C GLN A 34 -3.61 3.35 -16.96
N ALA A 35 -4.41 3.78 -15.99
CA ALA A 35 -5.76 4.31 -16.23
C ALA A 35 -5.88 5.83 -16.10
N CYS A 36 -5.00 6.49 -15.33
CA CYS A 36 -5.05 7.94 -15.16
C CYS A 36 -4.31 8.64 -16.32
N ARG A 37 -5.06 9.24 -17.25
CA ARG A 37 -4.47 9.99 -18.37
C ARG A 37 -3.78 11.28 -17.94
N ALA A 38 -4.30 11.96 -16.91
CA ALA A 38 -3.79 13.26 -16.49
C ALA A 38 -2.52 13.16 -15.65
N THR A 39 -2.36 12.07 -14.89
CA THR A 39 -1.26 11.89 -13.93
C THR A 39 -0.55 10.57 -14.20
N PRO A 40 0.72 10.59 -14.65
CA PRO A 40 1.49 9.37 -14.87
C PRO A 40 1.79 8.59 -13.58
N PHE A 41 1.99 7.28 -13.70
CA PHE A 41 2.50 6.45 -12.59
C PHE A 41 3.87 6.97 -12.11
N PRO A 42 4.11 7.02 -10.79
CA PRO A 42 5.39 7.44 -10.24
C PRO A 42 6.52 6.47 -10.58
N THR A 43 7.77 6.89 -10.36
CA THR A 43 8.94 6.02 -10.44
C THR A 43 9.15 5.34 -9.10
N LEU A 44 9.08 4.01 -9.10
CA LEU A 44 9.28 3.18 -7.92
C LEU A 44 10.44 2.20 -8.17
N PRO A 45 11.21 1.85 -7.14
CA PRO A 45 12.17 0.76 -7.23
C PRO A 45 11.46 -0.60 -7.30
N THR A 46 12.14 -1.62 -7.83
CA THR A 46 11.70 -3.02 -7.79
C THR A 46 12.49 -3.77 -6.72
N ASP A 47 11.81 -4.60 -5.95
CA ASP A 47 12.45 -5.46 -4.95
C ASP A 47 13.41 -6.45 -5.63
N PRO A 48 14.64 -6.62 -5.11
CA PRO A 48 15.59 -7.57 -5.66
C PRO A 48 15.20 -9.02 -5.33
N GLY A 49 15.68 -9.96 -6.13
CA GLY A 49 15.54 -11.40 -5.86
C GLY A 49 14.38 -12.09 -6.60
N PRO A 50 14.10 -13.36 -6.28
CA PRO A 50 13.02 -14.12 -6.90
C PRO A 50 11.65 -13.73 -6.34
N VAL A 51 10.59 -14.06 -7.11
CA VAL A 51 9.20 -13.90 -6.66
C VAL A 51 8.94 -14.80 -5.45
N THR A 52 8.26 -14.25 -4.43
CA THR A 52 7.82 -14.99 -3.24
C THR A 52 6.29 -14.93 -3.11
N THR A 53 5.71 -15.89 -2.38
CA THR A 53 4.29 -15.80 -2.01
C THR A 53 4.11 -14.85 -0.84
N VAL A 54 2.97 -14.14 -0.82
CA VAL A 54 2.55 -13.34 0.33
C VAL A 54 2.28 -14.29 1.51
N ALA A 55 2.75 -13.92 2.71
CA ALA A 55 2.55 -14.69 3.92
C ALA A 55 1.06 -14.73 4.33
N PRO A 56 0.58 -15.83 4.94
CA PRO A 56 -0.77 -15.88 5.51
C PRO A 56 -0.98 -14.80 6.58
N VAL A 57 -2.23 -14.40 6.77
CA VAL A 57 -2.61 -13.48 7.86
C VAL A 57 -2.30 -14.14 9.21
N PRO A 58 -1.70 -13.40 10.17
CA PRO A 58 -1.44 -13.92 11.52
C PRO A 58 -2.73 -14.41 12.22
N PRO A 59 -2.63 -15.43 13.09
CA PRO A 59 -3.76 -15.87 13.91
C PRO A 59 -4.22 -14.78 14.90
N SER A 60 -5.45 -14.94 15.38
CA SER A 60 -6.04 -14.09 16.43
C SER A 60 -5.50 -14.41 17.83
#